data_AF-A0A229W0T6-F1
#
_entry.id   AF-A0A229W0T6-F1
#
_cell.length_a   1.000
_cell.length_b   1.000
_cell.length_c   1.000
_cell.angle_alpha   90.00
_cell.angle_beta   90.00
_cell.angle_gamma   90.00
#
_symmetry.space_group_name_H-M   'P 1'
#
loop_
_entity.id
_entity.type
_entity.pdbx_description
1 polymer ?
#
loop_
_entity_poly.entity_id
_entity_poly.type
_entity_poly.pdbx_seq_one_letter_code
_entity_poly.pdbx_strand_id
1 'polypeptide(L)' 'MIRYLSLTEVAERLGITKGALARYRLPEPDAMVGRARGWLPSTIDEWNAARPGHGGRPRK' A
#
# COMPACT_ATOMS: atom_id res chain seq x y z
N MET A 1 -13.34 7.98 13.30
CA MET A 1 -13.69 6.63 12.80
C MET A 1 -12.47 6.10 12.06
N ILE A 2 -11.97 4.92 12.42
CA ILE A 2 -10.80 4.33 11.77
C ILE A 2 -11.32 3.45 10.62
N ARG A 3 -10.85 3.69 9.39
CA ARG A 3 -11.18 2.87 8.22
C ARG A 3 -9.93 2.15 7.75
N TYR A 4 -10.03 0.83 7.62
CA TYR A 4 -9.00 0.00 7.03
C TYR A 4 -9.26 -0.18 5.54
N LEU A 5 -8.20 -0.07 4.75
CA LEU A 5 -8.17 -0.30 3.32
C LEU A 5 -7.89 -1.78 3.06
N SER A 6 -8.75 -2.41 2.29
CA SER A 6 -8.50 -3.72 1.71
C SER A 6 -7.42 -3.64 0.62
N LEU A 7 -6.84 -4.79 0.25
CA LEU A 7 -5.84 -4.88 -0.83
C LEU A 7 -6.31 -4.24 -2.16
N THR A 8 -7.62 -4.25 -2.42
CA THR A 8 -8.24 -3.57 -3.57
C THR A 8 -8.16 -2.06 -3.44
N GLU A 9 -8.59 -1.51 -2.30
CA GLU A 9 -8.58 -0.07 -2.04
C GLU A 9 -7.16 0.48 -1.97
N VAL A 10 -6.21 -0.31 -1.45
CA VAL A 10 -4.78 0.03 -1.51
C VAL A 10 -4.30 0.16 -2.96
N ALA A 11 -4.69 -0.78 -3.84
CA ALA A 11 -4.31 -0.73 -5.24
C ALA A 11 -4.90 0.51 -5.95
N GLU A 12 -6.18 0.79 -5.72
CA GLU A 12 -6.87 1.97 -6.24
C GLU A 12 -6.22 3.27 -5.76
N ARG A 13 -5.89 3.35 -4.47
CA ARG A 13 -5.24 4.52 -3.88
C ARG A 13 -3.86 4.80 -4.45
N LEU A 14 -3.11 3.74 -4.75
CA LEU A 14 -1.80 3.83 -5.38
C LEU A 14 -1.87 4.01 -6.91
N GLY A 15 -3.07 3.95 -7.50
CA GLY A 15 -3.26 4.04 -8.95
C GLY A 15 -2.65 2.85 -9.71
N ILE A 16 -2.51 1.69 -9.06
CA ILE A 16 -1.92 0.49 -9.67
C ILE A 16 -2.90 -0.68 -9.66
N THR A 17 -2.66 -1.66 -10.53
CA THR A 17 -3.48 -2.87 -10.55
C THR A 17 -3.16 -3.78 -9.36
N LYS A 18 -4.12 -4.59 -8.91
CA LYS A 18 -3.91 -5.59 -7.85
C LYS A 18 -2.77 -6.55 -8.18
N GLY A 19 -2.61 -6.91 -9.46
CA GLY A 19 -1.52 -7.75 -9.92
C GLY A 19 -0.15 -7.08 -9.76
N ALA A 20 -0.04 -5.78 -10.03
CA ALA A 20 1.17 -5.03 -9.74
C ALA A 20 1.41 -4.92 -8.23
N LEU A 21 0.36 -4.65 -7.45
CA LEU A 21 0.43 -4.60 -5.99
C LEU A 21 0.93 -5.92 -5.38
N ALA A 22 0.46 -7.07 -5.91
CA ALA A 22 0.88 -8.39 -5.46
C ALA A 22 2.37 -8.71 -5.72
N ARG A 23 3.01 -7.99 -6.67
CA ARG A 23 4.46 -8.10 -6.92
C ARG A 23 5.28 -7.28 -5.92
N TYR A 24 4.65 -6.32 -5.24
CA TYR A 24 5.31 -5.54 -4.20
C TYR A 24 5.25 -6.26 -2.86
N ARG A 25 6.31 -6.07 -2.07
CA ARG A 25 6.34 -6.51 -0.68
C ARG A 25 5.57 -5.50 0.16
N LEU A 26 4.25 -5.74 0.27
CA LEU A 26 3.35 -4.94 1.09
C LEU A 26 3.80 -4.94 2.57
N PRO A 27 3.53 -3.85 3.31
CA PRO A 27 3.82 -3.80 4.73
C PRO A 27 2.93 -4.77 5.49
N GLU A 28 3.27 -5.01 6.75
CA GLU A 28 2.45 -5.83 7.65
C GLU A 28 1.04 -5.24 7.78
N PRO A 29 -0.02 -6.05 7.73
CA PRO A 29 -1.38 -5.53 7.83
C PRO A 29 -1.69 -5.06 9.25
N ASP A 30 -2.22 -3.83 9.36
CA ASP A 30 -2.65 -3.26 10.64
C ASP A 30 -3.86 -3.98 11.24
N ALA A 31 -4.69 -4.59 10.39
CA ALA A 31 -5.86 -5.36 10.82
C ALA A 31 -6.10 -6.56 9.90
N MET A 32 -6.60 -7.65 10.50
CA MET A 32 -7.08 -8.81 9.77
C MET A 32 -8.61 -8.84 9.82
N VAL A 33 -9.26 -8.69 8.66
CA VAL A 33 -10.72 -8.75 8.52
C VAL A 33 -11.08 -10.13 7.96
N GLY A 34 -11.27 -11.09 8.86
CA GLY A 34 -11.46 -12.51 8.49
C GLY A 34 -10.21 -13.05 7.77
N ARG A 35 -10.34 -13.33 6.47
CA ARG A 35 -9.20 -13.75 5.62
C ARG A 35 -8.55 -12.58 4.86
N ALA A 36 -9.18 -11.41 4.86
CA ALA A 36 -8.67 -10.23 4.19
C ALA A 36 -7.69 -9.46 5.08
N ARG A 37 -6.64 -8.95 4.47
CA ARG A 37 -5.68 -8.03 5.09
C ARG A 37 -6.17 -6.60 4.93
N GLY A 38 -6.14 -5.83 6.02
CA GLY A 38 -6.52 -4.44 6.08
C GLY A 38 -5.34 -3.58 6.50
N TRP A 39 -5.15 -2.45 5.81
CA TRP A 39 -4.11 -1.47 6.13
C TRP A 39 -4.73 -0.13 6.46
N LEU A 40 -4.10 0.62 7.33
CA LEU A 40 -4.46 2.01 7.52
C LEU A 40 -4.04 2.83 6.29
N PRO A 41 -4.81 3.87 5.97
CA PRO A 41 -4.40 4.86 4.98
C PRO A 41 -2.97 5.39 5.25
N SER A 42 -2.67 5.74 6.50
CA SER A 42 -1.35 6.24 6.89
C SER A 42 -0.24 5.22 6.65
N THR A 43 -0.46 3.95 7.02
CA THR A 43 0.53 2.87 6.80
C THR A 43 0.88 2.69 5.32
N ILE A 44 -0.12 2.78 4.44
CA ILE A 44 0.11 2.71 2.99
C ILE A 44 0.84 3.95 2.46
N ASP A 45 0.51 5.14 2.97
CA ASP A 45 1.15 6.38 2.54
C ASP A 45 2.62 6.43 2.96
N GLU A 46 2.92 6.06 4.21
CA GLU A 46 4.28 5.94 4.73
C GLU A 46 5.08 4.89 3.98
N TRP A 47 4.50 3.70 3.76
CA TRP A 47 5.13 2.67 2.96
C TRP A 47 5.38 3.12 1.51
N ASN A 48 4.42 3.80 0.88
CA ASN A 48 4.58 4.27 -0.49
C ASN A 48 5.63 5.38 -0.60
N ALA A 49 5.77 6.23 0.41
CA ALA A 49 6.82 7.25 0.49
C ALA A 49 8.21 6.62 0.71
N ALA A 50 8.30 5.59 1.55
CA ALA A 50 9.54 4.86 1.84
C ALA A 50 9.88 3.77 0.81
N ARG A 51 8.97 3.50 -0.14
CA ARG A 51 9.06 2.35 -1.03
C ARG A 51 10.30 2.46 -1.94
N PRO A 52 11.14 1.41 -2.01
CA PRO A 52 12.25 1.36 -2.95
C PRO A 52 11.69 1.24 -4.38
N GLY A 53 11.58 2.38 -5.04
CA GLY A 53 10.84 2.52 -6.30
C GLY A 53 10.66 3.95 -6.78
N HIS A 54 10.90 4.96 -5.92
CA HIS A 54 11.18 6.31 -6.37
C HIS A 54 12.62 6.43 -6.92
N GLY A 55 12.92 5.65 -7.96
CA GLY A 55 14.07 5.86 -8.84
C GLY A 55 13.89 7.09 -9.75
N GLY A 56 13.21 8.13 -9.26
CA GLY A 56 13.29 9.46 -9.86
C GLY A 56 14.69 9.97 -9.54
N ARG A 57 15.59 9.81 -10.51
CA ARG A 57 16.97 10.31 -10.50
C ARG A 57 17.05 11.65 -9.75
N PRO A 58 17.97 11.82 -8.77
CA PRO A 58 18.11 13.09 -8.06
C PRO A 58 18.25 14.20 -9.10
N ARG A 59 17.41 15.23 -8.98
CA ARG A 59 17.50 16.41 -9.83
C ARG A 59 18.81 17.10 -9.48
N LYS A 60 19.73 17.15 -10.44
CA LYS A 60 20.98 17.92 -10.37
C LYS A 60 20.67 19.40 -10.41
#